data_AF-A0A8C3HT87-F1
#
_entry.id   AF-A0A8C3HT87-F1
#
_cell.length_a   1.000
_cell.length_b   1.000
_cell.length_c   1.000
_cell.angle_alpha   90.00
_cell.angle_beta   90.00
_cell.angle_gamma   90.00
#
_symmetry.space_group_name_H-M   'P 1'
#
loop_
_entity.id
_entity.type
_entity.pdbx_description
1 polymer ?
#
loop_
_entity_poly.entity_id
_entity_poly.type
_entity_poly.pdbx_seq_one_letter_code
_entity_poly.pdbx_strand_id
1 'polypeptide(L)'
;MLTGESPFLGDTKQETFLNISQVNVQFPPDVFQGISDQAIDFIRSLLVKNPRKRAKAEQCLQHPWLAPAPAPALELASPVRAESEQAPAREGSSGPEEDEELVLVASYTMPCPCRQLGGLEVRETELAGARKPFPALQEIAQELVF
;
A
#
# COMPACT_ATOMS: atom_id res chain seq x y z
N MET A 1 1.73 9.51 1.29
CA MET A 1 2.64 9.23 2.43
C MET A 1 2.85 10.51 3.21
N LEU A 2 3.21 10.44 4.49
CA LEU A 2 3.22 11.59 5.41
C LEU A 2 4.29 12.64 5.09
N THR A 3 5.55 12.24 4.91
CA THR A 3 6.68 13.16 4.70
C THR A 3 7.29 13.08 3.30
N GLY A 4 7.07 11.98 2.58
CA GLY A 4 7.69 11.73 1.27
C GLY A 4 9.15 11.28 1.33
N GLU A 5 9.77 11.29 2.51
CA GLU A 5 11.14 10.83 2.73
C GLU A 5 11.20 9.42 3.33
N SER A 6 12.30 8.71 3.06
CA SER A 6 12.53 7.37 3.61
C SER A 6 13.10 7.46 5.04
N PRO A 7 12.52 6.75 6.03
CA PRO A 7 12.94 6.84 7.43
C PRO A 7 14.31 6.21 7.72
N PHE A 8 14.90 5.48 6.76
CA PHE A 8 16.17 4.77 6.94
C PHE A 8 17.27 5.21 5.98
N LEU A 9 16.97 6.14 5.06
CA LEU A 9 17.93 6.54 4.04
C LEU A 9 19.09 7.28 4.70
N GLY A 10 20.31 6.80 4.42
CA GLY A 10 21.56 7.49 4.74
C GLY A 10 22.30 7.90 3.47
N ASP A 11 23.40 8.63 3.63
CA ASP A 11 24.22 9.13 2.50
C ASP A 11 24.89 7.99 1.74
N THR A 12 25.13 6.87 2.41
CA THR A 12 25.69 5.66 1.81
C THR A 12 24.76 4.46 1.98
N LYS A 13 24.94 3.45 1.12
CA LYS A 13 24.23 2.18 1.25
C LYS A 13 24.48 1.52 2.60
N GLN A 14 25.72 1.56 3.08
CA GLN A 14 26.12 0.98 4.36
C GLN A 14 25.39 1.65 5.53
N GLU A 15 25.31 2.98 5.53
CA GLU A 15 24.54 3.73 6.52
C GLU A 15 23.06 3.36 6.48
N THR A 16 22.48 3.26 5.28
CA THR A 16 21.09 2.82 5.09
C THR A 16 20.86 1.43 5.69
N PHE A 17 21.76 0.48 5.42
CA PHE A 17 21.69 -0.86 6.01
C PHE A 17 21.78 -0.83 7.54
N LEU A 18 22.67 -0.02 8.09
CA LEU A 18 22.81 0.15 9.53
C LEU A 18 21.53 0.72 10.14
N ASN A 19 20.96 1.78 9.55
CA ASN A 19 19.71 2.39 9.99
C ASN A 19 18.56 1.38 10.01
N ILE A 20 18.43 0.54 8.97
CA ILE A 20 17.43 -0.54 8.92
C ILE A 20 17.70 -1.57 10.03
N SER A 21 18.94 -2.06 10.14
CA SER A 21 19.30 -3.14 11.07
C SER A 21 19.15 -2.77 12.54
N GLN A 22 19.33 -1.50 12.86
CA GLN A 22 19.21 -0.95 14.21
C GLN A 22 17.85 -0.32 14.45
N VAL A 23 17.04 -0.17 13.41
CA VAL A 23 15.78 0.60 13.43
C VAL A 23 16.02 2.01 13.95
N ASN A 24 17.09 2.63 13.46
CA ASN A 24 17.47 3.99 13.81
C ASN A 24 16.67 4.96 12.94
N VAL A 25 15.55 5.46 13.47
CA VAL A 25 14.64 6.37 12.79
C VAL A 25 14.49 7.63 13.63
N GLN A 26 14.64 8.79 12.98
CA GLN A 26 14.47 10.08 13.62
C GLN A 26 13.21 10.75 13.11
N PHE A 27 12.60 11.58 13.97
CA PHE A 27 11.40 12.35 13.67
C PHE A 27 11.71 13.83 13.84
N PRO A 28 12.53 14.44 12.96
CA PRO A 28 12.92 15.83 13.07
C PRO A 28 11.68 16.74 12.91
N PRO A 29 11.55 17.80 13.73
CA PRO A 29 10.37 18.66 13.72
C PRO A 29 10.18 19.40 12.39
N ASP A 30 11.26 19.67 11.66
CA ASP A 30 11.22 20.38 10.37
C ASP A 30 10.51 19.56 9.29
N VAL A 31 10.69 18.24 9.28
CA VAL A 31 10.07 17.32 8.32
C VAL A 31 8.68 16.90 8.78
N PHE A 32 8.47 16.80 10.10
CA PHE A 32 7.20 16.37 10.69
C PHE A 32 6.28 17.52 11.11
N GLN A 33 6.55 18.73 10.65
CA GLN A 33 5.71 19.89 10.94
C GLN A 33 4.28 19.66 10.42
N GLY A 34 3.28 19.78 11.30
CA GLY A 34 1.87 19.59 10.95
C GLY A 34 1.41 18.13 10.94
N ILE A 35 2.30 17.16 11.20
CA ILE A 35 1.91 15.76 11.45
C ILE A 35 1.53 15.62 12.92
N SER A 36 0.40 14.97 13.20
CA SER A 36 -0.07 14.78 14.58
C SER A 36 0.82 13.81 15.35
N ASP A 37 0.94 14.03 16.67
CA ASP A 37 1.71 13.13 17.54
C ASP A 37 1.18 11.68 17.49
N GLN A 38 -0.14 11.51 17.31
CA GLN A 38 -0.78 10.22 17.12
C GLN A 38 -0.29 9.48 15.87
N ALA A 39 0.00 10.20 14.78
CA ALA A 39 0.57 9.62 13.57
C ALA A 39 2.01 9.15 13.81
N ILE A 40 2.79 9.95 14.53
CA ILE A 40 4.17 9.62 14.86
C ILE A 40 4.23 8.40 15.77
N ASP A 41 3.38 8.35 16.81
CA ASP A 41 3.25 7.19 17.69
C ASP A 41 2.82 5.93 16.94
N PHE A 42 1.91 6.07 15.97
CA PHE A 42 1.53 4.97 15.10
C PHE A 42 2.74 4.41 14.34
N ILE A 43 3.55 5.26 13.71
CA ILE A 43 4.76 4.82 12.99
C ILE A 43 5.74 4.13 13.96
N ARG A 44 5.95 4.67 15.16
CA ARG A 44 6.84 4.08 16.18
C ARG A 44 6.38 2.68 16.58
N SER A 45 5.08 2.42 16.65
CA SER A 45 4.53 1.09 16.97
C SER A 45 4.83 0.03 15.89
N LEU A 46 5.06 0.47 14.64
CA LEU A 46 5.37 -0.38 13.50
C LEU A 46 6.88 -0.59 13.33
N LEU A 47 7.68 0.46 13.52
CA LEU A 47 9.12 0.44 13.36
C LEU A 47 9.80 -0.08 14.64
N VAL A 48 9.52 -1.35 14.96
CA VAL A 48 10.10 -2.06 16.11
C VAL A 48 10.97 -3.21 15.63
N LYS A 49 12.20 -3.30 16.16
CA LYS A 49 13.21 -4.32 15.82
C LYS A 49 12.73 -5.73 16.12
N ASN A 50 12.12 -5.95 17.29
CA ASN A 50 11.57 -7.25 17.64
C ASN A 50 10.17 -7.41 17.02
N PRO A 51 9.97 -8.36 16.08
CA PRO A 51 8.69 -8.55 15.41
C PRO A 51 7.56 -8.98 16.36
N ARG A 52 7.87 -9.63 17.48
CA ARG A 52 6.85 -10.03 18.47
C ARG A 52 6.28 -8.85 19.25
N LYS A 53 7.04 -7.75 19.34
CA LYS A 53 6.60 -6.50 19.98
C LYS A 53 5.98 -5.51 18.98
N ARG A 54 6.10 -5.77 17.68
CA ARG A 54 5.53 -4.93 16.63
C ARG A 54 4.02 -5.05 16.64
N ALA A 55 3.32 -3.92 16.49
CA ALA A 55 1.86 -3.93 16.38
C ALA A 55 1.40 -4.80 15.20
N LYS A 56 0.43 -5.68 15.46
CA LYS A 56 -0.24 -6.46 14.41
C LYS A 56 -1.22 -5.58 13.64
N ALA A 57 -1.57 -5.97 12.42
CA ALA A 57 -2.53 -5.24 11.59
C ALA A 57 -3.85 -4.93 12.30
N GLU A 58 -4.41 -5.89 13.05
CA GLU A 58 -5.63 -5.70 13.85
C GLU A 58 -5.49 -4.61 14.91
N GLN A 59 -4.32 -4.53 15.56
CA GLN A 59 -4.01 -3.52 16.56
C GLN A 59 -3.81 -2.15 15.91
N CYS A 60 -3.21 -2.12 14.71
CA CYS A 60 -3.02 -0.90 13.94
C CYS A 60 -4.36 -0.24 13.59
N LEU A 61 -5.37 -1.02 13.21
CA LEU A 61 -6.72 -0.52 12.90
C LEU A 61 -7.43 0.08 14.12
N GLN A 62 -7.05 -0.32 15.32
CA GLN A 62 -7.59 0.18 16.58
C GLN A 62 -6.80 1.38 17.13
N HIS A 63 -5.68 1.74 16.51
CA HIS A 63 -4.86 2.87 16.95
C HIS A 63 -5.63 4.19 16.78
N PRO A 64 -5.60 5.13 17.74
CA PRO A 64 -6.37 6.37 17.67
C PRO A 64 -6.13 7.23 16.43
N TRP A 65 -4.98 7.04 15.76
CA TRP A 65 -4.68 7.70 14.49
C TRP A 65 -5.51 7.20 13.30
N LEU A 66 -5.89 5.92 13.30
CA LEU A 66 -6.68 5.28 12.25
C LEU A 66 -8.13 5.02 12.67
N ALA A 67 -8.35 4.79 13.96
CA ALA A 67 -9.67 4.55 14.50
C ALA A 67 -10.56 5.76 14.23
N PRO A 68 -11.78 5.56 13.71
CA PRO A 68 -12.71 6.65 13.52
C PRO A 68 -12.96 7.30 14.88
N ALA A 69 -12.85 8.63 14.92
CA ALA A 69 -13.28 9.38 16.10
C ALA A 69 -14.69 8.91 16.47
N PRO A 70 -15.01 8.66 17.76
CA PRO A 70 -16.37 8.34 18.14
C PRO A 70 -17.25 9.44 17.57
N ALA A 71 -18.16 9.06 16.66
CA ALA A 71 -19.09 9.99 16.07
C ALA A 71 -19.73 10.75 17.23
N PRO A 72 -19.75 12.10 17.22
CA PRO A 72 -20.53 12.82 18.22
C PRO A 72 -21.93 12.23 18.15
N ALA A 73 -22.46 11.80 19.29
CA ALA A 73 -23.81 11.28 19.41
C ALA A 73 -24.80 12.40 19.01
N LEU A 74 -24.96 12.60 17.71
CA LEU A 74 -26.00 13.41 17.14
C LEU A 74 -27.23 12.53 17.17
N GLU A 75 -28.06 12.85 18.15
CA GLU A 75 -29.46 12.47 18.29
C GLU A 75 -30.13 12.23 16.93
N LEU A 76 -30.83 11.11 16.89
CA LEU A 76 -31.61 10.56 15.79
C LEU A 76 -32.53 11.62 15.14
N ALA A 77 -32.13 12.17 13.99
CA ALA A 77 -33.03 12.93 13.12
C ALA A 77 -33.44 12.08 11.92
N SER A 78 -34.74 11.82 11.83
CA SER A 78 -35.47 10.91 10.95
C SER A 78 -35.14 11.00 9.44
N PRO A 79 -35.35 9.90 8.68
CA PRO A 79 -35.10 9.87 7.25
C PRO A 79 -36.21 10.64 6.50
N VAL A 80 -35.84 11.71 5.80
CA VAL A 80 -36.68 12.30 4.76
C VAL A 80 -36.47 11.50 3.48
N ARG A 81 -37.50 10.75 3.09
CA ARG A 81 -37.66 10.21 1.74
C ARG A 81 -37.79 11.37 0.75
N ALA A 82 -37.02 11.32 -0.32
CA ALA A 82 -37.32 12.05 -1.54
C ALA A 82 -37.11 11.08 -2.72
N GLU A 83 -38.22 10.65 -3.30
CA GLU A 83 -38.29 9.94 -4.58
C GLU A 83 -38.24 10.94 -5.75
N SER A 84 -37.99 10.41 -6.95
CA SER A 84 -38.05 11.04 -8.29
C SER A 84 -36.84 11.93 -8.65
N GLU A 85 -36.27 11.92 -9.86
CA GLU A 85 -36.87 11.67 -11.17
C GLU A 85 -35.79 11.41 -12.25
N GLN A 86 -36.23 10.93 -13.40
CA GLN A 86 -35.49 10.40 -14.57
C GLN A 86 -34.55 11.41 -15.29
N ALA A 87 -33.58 10.83 -16.02
CA ALA A 87 -32.59 11.38 -16.97
C ALA A 87 -33.02 12.53 -17.92
N PRO A 88 -32.02 13.15 -18.60
CA PRO A 88 -31.95 12.86 -20.04
C PRO A 88 -30.53 12.65 -20.58
N ALA A 89 -30.46 11.75 -21.55
CA ALA A 89 -29.35 11.63 -22.49
C ALA A 89 -29.27 12.89 -23.37
N ARG A 90 -28.05 13.37 -23.65
CA ARG A 90 -27.76 14.21 -24.81
C ARG A 90 -26.43 13.79 -25.43
N GLU A 91 -26.54 13.35 -26.67
CA GLU A 91 -25.44 13.14 -27.62
C GLU A 91 -24.82 14.49 -28.03
N GLY A 92 -23.51 14.49 -28.27
CA GLY A 92 -22.77 15.68 -28.68
C GLY A 92 -21.31 15.39 -29.03
N SER A 93 -21.13 14.81 -30.22
CA SER A 93 -20.00 14.86 -31.17
C SER A 93 -18.63 15.50 -30.80
N SER A 94 -17.60 14.72 -31.19
CA SER A 94 -16.32 15.07 -31.86
C SER A 94 -15.11 15.60 -31.10
N GLY A 95 -14.12 14.71 -31.00
CA GLY A 95 -12.66 14.97 -31.05
C GLY A 95 -11.90 13.65 -30.92
N PRO A 96 -10.98 13.25 -31.82
CA PRO A 96 -10.05 12.16 -31.55
C PRO A 96 -8.90 12.76 -30.75
N GLU A 97 -9.08 12.86 -29.44
CA GLU A 97 -8.00 13.14 -28.51
C GLU A 97 -7.62 11.82 -27.85
N GLU A 98 -6.36 11.48 -28.06
CA GLU A 98 -5.76 10.17 -27.89
C GLU A 98 -6.03 9.63 -26.48
N ASP A 99 -6.62 8.44 -26.45
CA ASP A 99 -7.30 7.90 -25.28
C ASP A 99 -6.31 7.34 -24.24
N GLU A 100 -5.50 8.20 -23.60
CA GLU A 100 -4.59 7.77 -22.53
C GLU A 100 -5.35 7.14 -21.35
N GLU A 101 -6.56 7.61 -21.10
CA GLU A 101 -7.45 7.06 -20.08
C GLU A 101 -8.01 5.69 -20.50
N LEU A 102 -8.26 5.45 -21.79
CA LEU A 102 -8.72 4.17 -22.31
C LEU A 102 -7.59 3.13 -22.31
N VAL A 103 -6.35 3.55 -22.59
CA VAL A 103 -5.15 2.72 -22.46
C VAL A 103 -4.94 2.33 -20.99
N LEU A 104 -5.10 3.29 -20.08
CA LEU A 104 -5.00 3.05 -18.65
C LEU A 104 -6.11 2.11 -18.16
N VAL A 105 -7.37 2.36 -18.53
CA VAL A 105 -8.51 1.51 -18.18
C VAL A 105 -8.36 0.11 -18.77
N ALA A 106 -7.88 -0.03 -20.02
CA ALA A 106 -7.58 -1.33 -20.61
C ALA A 106 -6.48 -2.08 -19.83
N SER A 107 -5.43 -1.40 -19.36
CA SER A 107 -4.37 -2.05 -18.58
C SER A 107 -4.88 -2.68 -17.27
N TYR A 108 -5.97 -2.14 -16.70
CA TYR A 108 -6.56 -2.63 -15.45
C TYR A 108 -7.80 -3.51 -15.66
N THR A 109 -8.41 -3.51 -16.85
CA THR A 109 -9.67 -4.24 -17.14
C THR A 109 -9.50 -5.39 -18.13
N MET A 110 -8.35 -5.49 -18.81
CA MET A 110 -8.09 -6.64 -19.67
C MET A 110 -7.88 -7.91 -18.83
N PRO A 111 -8.61 -9.01 -19.11
CA PRO A 111 -8.43 -10.25 -18.38
C PRO A 111 -7.02 -10.78 -18.60
N CYS A 112 -6.27 -10.98 -17.52
CA CYS A 112 -4.98 -11.67 -17.56
C CYS A 112 -5.15 -13.00 -18.31
N PRO A 113 -4.30 -13.34 -19.29
CA PRO A 113 -4.36 -14.63 -20.01
C PRO A 113 -4.28 -15.83 -19.06
N CYS A 114 -3.75 -15.61 -17.85
CA CYS A 114 -3.63 -16.61 -16.79
C CYS A 114 -4.96 -17.00 -16.14
N ARG A 115 -6.05 -16.23 -16.33
CA ARG A 115 -7.32 -16.46 -15.62
C ARG A 115 -8.32 -17.35 -16.38
N GLN A 116 -8.13 -17.59 -17.67
CA GLN A 116 -9.07 -18.37 -18.50
C GLN A 116 -8.55 -19.78 -18.84
N LEU A 117 -7.97 -20.50 -17.88
CA LEU A 117 -7.77 -21.94 -18.03
C LEU A 117 -8.42 -22.68 -16.87
N GLY A 118 -9.74 -22.55 -16.79
CA GLY A 118 -10.61 -23.53 -16.17
C GLY A 118 -11.37 -24.26 -17.28
N GLY A 119 -10.90 -25.44 -17.65
CA GLY A 119 -11.69 -26.46 -18.35
C GLY A 119 -11.57 -26.52 -19.87
N LEU A 120 -10.50 -27.11 -20.39
CA LEU A 120 -10.57 -28.03 -21.55
C LEU A 120 -9.29 -28.87 -21.62
N GLU A 121 -9.47 -30.13 -21.98
CA GLU A 121 -8.54 -31.24 -21.77
C GLU A 121 -7.14 -31.06 -22.33
N VAL A 122 -6.23 -31.72 -21.62
CA VAL A 122 -4.86 -32.10 -21.92
C VAL A 122 -4.64 -32.38 -23.42
N ARG A 123 -3.73 -31.63 -24.03
CA ARG A 123 -2.73 -32.20 -24.94
C ARG A 123 -1.36 -31.75 -24.46
N GLU A 124 -0.64 -32.70 -23.85
CA GLU A 124 0.76 -32.59 -23.49
C GLU A 124 1.61 -32.39 -24.74
N THR A 125 2.02 -31.15 -25.02
CA THR A 125 3.26 -30.88 -25.75
C THR A 125 3.86 -29.57 -25.24
N GLU A 126 4.86 -29.73 -24.36
CA GLU A 126 6.02 -28.85 -24.16
C GLU A 126 5.79 -27.35 -23.92
N LEU A 127 5.66 -26.97 -22.63
CA LEU A 127 6.26 -25.71 -22.17
C LEU A 127 6.73 -25.82 -20.72
N ALA A 128 7.62 -26.79 -20.47
CA ALA A 128 8.50 -26.78 -19.31
C ALA A 128 9.62 -25.75 -19.58
N GLY A 129 9.36 -24.47 -19.29
CA GLY A 129 10.33 -23.43 -19.56
C GLY A 129 10.12 -22.17 -18.73
N ALA A 130 10.97 -22.01 -17.70
CA ALA A 130 11.30 -20.74 -17.06
C ALA A 130 10.29 -20.12 -16.06
N ARG A 131 9.93 -20.86 -15.01
CA ARG A 131 9.86 -20.21 -13.68
C ARG A 131 11.26 -20.30 -13.07
N LYS A 132 12.05 -19.22 -13.21
CA LYS A 132 13.36 -19.13 -12.57
C LYS A 132 13.15 -19.20 -11.05
N PRO A 133 13.81 -20.12 -10.34
CA PRO A 133 13.77 -20.12 -8.88
C PRO A 133 14.26 -18.77 -8.36
N PHE A 134 13.62 -18.25 -7.31
CA PHE A 134 14.16 -17.12 -6.59
C PHE A 134 15.58 -17.48 -6.12
N PRO A 135 16.60 -16.64 -6.38
CA PRO A 135 17.94 -16.94 -5.90
C PRO A 135 17.91 -17.01 -4.37
N ALA A 136 18.51 -18.06 -3.80
CA ALA A 136 18.68 -18.16 -2.36
C ALA A 136 19.45 -16.91 -1.88
N LEU A 137 18.88 -16.20 -0.90
CA LEU A 137 19.52 -15.04 -0.31
C LEU A 137 20.88 -15.47 0.25
N GLN A 138 21.93 -14.76 -0.15
CA GLN A 138 23.28 -15.01 0.32
C GLN A 138 23.32 -14.74 1.81
N GLU A 139 23.65 -15.77 2.59
CA GLU A 139 23.72 -15.72 4.04
C GLU A 139 24.79 -14.69 4.44
N ILE A 140 24.37 -13.64 5.15
CA ILE A 140 25.29 -12.60 5.63
C ILE A 140 26.01 -13.18 6.84
N ALA A 141 27.23 -13.69 6.63
CA ALA A 141 28.10 -14.10 7.72
C ALA A 141 28.46 -12.84 8.55
N GLN A 142 28.00 -12.81 9.79
CA GLN A 142 28.41 -11.80 10.76
C GLN A 142 29.83 -12.13 11.24
N GLU A 143 30.84 -11.59 10.58
CA GLU A 143 32.19 -11.62 11.14
C GLU A 143 32.25 -10.71 12.38
N LEU A 144 32.36 -11.36 13.54
CA LEU A 144 32.67 -10.73 14.82
C LEU A 144 34.10 -10.19 14.75
N VAL A 145 34.23 -8.87 14.68
CA VAL A 145 35.51 -8.19 14.90
C VAL A 145 35.70 -8.10 16.42
N PHE A 146 36.68 -8.86 16.93
CA PHE A 146 37.16 -8.79 18.32
C PHE A 146 38.14 -7.64 18.51
#